data_AF-A0A3N5L0V4-F1
#
_entry.id   AF-A0A3N5L0V4-F1
#
_cell.length_a   1.000
_cell.length_b   1.000
_cell.length_c   1.000
_cell.angle_alpha   90.00
_cell.angle_beta   90.00
_cell.angle_gamma   90.00
#
_symmetry.space_group_name_H-M   'P 1'
#
loop_
_entity.id
_entity.type
_entity.pdbx_description
1 polymer ?
#
loop_
_entity_poly.entity_id
_entity_poly.type
_entity_poly.pdbx_seq_one_letter_code
_entity_poly.pdbx_strand_id
1 'polypeptide(L)'
;MSYKITEECISCNACVEECPNDAIYEGGSNWTLGDQTFGEGEAPEGFQAAFSSDYYYVVPGKCTECKGFYDEPQCVGVCPVDCCVPDENYTEDEAALLSKKDYLDQVGR
;
A
#
# COMPACT_ATOMS: atom_id res chain seq x y z
N MET A 1 9.51 0.38 -7.11
CA MET A 1 9.53 -0.28 -5.79
C MET A 1 8.29 0.08 -5.00
N SER A 2 7.41 -0.87 -4.68
CA SER A 2 6.41 -0.64 -3.62
C SER A 2 7.08 -0.17 -2.32
N TYR A 3 6.29 0.37 -1.40
CA TYR A 3 6.72 0.61 -0.03
C TYR A 3 6.19 -0.49 0.89
N LYS A 4 6.86 -0.70 2.01
CA LYS A 4 6.43 -1.54 3.13
C LYS A 4 6.56 -0.76 4.43
N ILE A 5 5.80 -1.16 5.44
CA ILE A 5 5.90 -0.62 6.80
C ILE A 5 6.64 -1.65 7.67
N THR A 6 7.62 -1.19 8.43
CA THR A 6 8.40 -2.04 9.36
C THR A 6 7.74 -2.13 10.73
N GLU A 7 8.25 -3.05 11.57
CA GLU A 7 7.85 -3.22 12.97
C GLU A 7 8.12 -1.99 13.86
N GLU A 8 8.85 -0.99 13.36
CA GLU A 8 9.06 0.29 14.07
C GLU A 8 7.81 1.17 14.07
N CYS A 9 6.75 0.76 13.34
CA CYS A 9 5.48 1.44 13.34
C CYS A 9 4.90 1.59 14.76
N ILE A 10 4.53 2.83 15.10
CA ILE A 10 3.92 3.17 16.40
C ILE A 10 2.38 3.28 16.33
N SER A 11 1.77 2.76 15.25
CA SER A 11 0.32 2.78 15.01
C SER A 11 -0.35 4.16 15.17
N CYS A 12 0.29 5.21 14.63
CA CYS A 12 -0.20 6.60 14.74
C CYS A 12 -1.30 7.00 13.74
N ASN A 13 -1.65 6.12 12.78
CA ASN A 13 -2.64 6.33 11.72
C ASN A 13 -2.33 7.46 10.70
N ALA A 14 -1.19 8.14 10.78
CA ALA A 14 -0.92 9.30 9.92
C ALA A 14 -0.82 8.98 8.41
N CYS A 15 -0.45 7.76 8.04
CA CYS A 15 -0.20 7.40 6.64
C CYS A 15 -1.42 6.90 5.87
N VAL A 16 -2.51 6.49 6.55
CA VAL A 16 -3.67 5.86 5.89
C VAL A 16 -4.39 6.85 4.99
N GLU A 17 -4.78 8.00 5.54
CA GLU A 17 -5.55 9.04 4.84
C GLU A 17 -4.75 9.73 3.72
N GLU A 18 -3.42 9.61 3.77
CA GLU A 18 -2.52 10.23 2.80
C GLU A 18 -2.24 9.33 1.59
N CYS A 19 -2.59 8.04 1.68
CA CYS A 19 -2.40 7.12 0.58
C CYS A 19 -3.46 7.36 -0.50
N PRO A 20 -3.10 7.81 -1.72
CA PRO A 20 -4.10 8.09 -2.74
C PRO A 20 -4.86 6.83 -3.21
N ASN A 21 -4.35 5.64 -2.96
CA ASN A 21 -4.91 4.38 -3.47
C ASN A 21 -5.48 3.46 -2.39
N ASP A 22 -5.65 3.96 -1.15
CA ASP A 22 -6.11 3.12 -0.03
C ASP A 22 -5.29 1.82 0.10
N ALA A 23 -3.97 1.93 -0.06
CA ALA A 23 -3.06 0.79 -0.06
C ALA A 23 -2.56 0.42 1.35
N ILE A 24 -2.86 1.24 2.36
CA ILE A 24 -2.32 1.10 3.73
C ILE A 24 -3.46 0.75 4.68
N TYR A 25 -3.28 -0.32 5.45
CA TYR A 25 -4.28 -0.85 6.35
C TYR A 25 -3.70 -1.06 7.75
N GLU A 26 -4.54 -0.93 8.78
CA GLU A 26 -4.16 -1.20 10.16
C GLU A 26 -3.83 -2.69 10.36
N GLY A 27 -2.92 -2.99 11.29
CA GLY A 27 -2.61 -4.35 11.69
C GLY A 27 -3.86 -5.14 12.08
N GLY A 28 -4.00 -6.35 11.56
CA GLY A 28 -5.15 -7.23 11.81
C GLY A 28 -6.41 -6.88 11.03
N SER A 29 -6.43 -5.78 10.28
CA SER A 29 -7.59 -5.41 9.43
C SER A 29 -7.53 -6.10 8.07
N ASN A 30 -8.70 -6.41 7.51
CA ASN A 30 -8.81 -6.86 6.13
C ASN A 30 -8.67 -5.68 5.16
N TRP A 31 -8.20 -5.95 3.95
CA TRP A 31 -8.07 -4.95 2.89
C TRP A 31 -9.08 -5.17 1.77
N THR A 32 -9.29 -4.14 0.94
CA THR A 32 -10.34 -4.12 -0.08
C THR A 32 -9.81 -3.80 -1.47
N LEU A 33 -10.49 -4.33 -2.48
CA LEU A 33 -10.33 -3.97 -3.89
C LEU A 33 -11.69 -4.08 -4.56
N GLY A 34 -12.23 -2.97 -5.05
CA GLY A 34 -13.63 -2.87 -5.46
C GLY A 34 -14.57 -3.32 -4.33
N ASP A 35 -15.51 -4.21 -4.66
CA ASP A 35 -16.47 -4.77 -3.70
C ASP A 35 -15.95 -5.99 -2.91
N GLN A 36 -14.67 -6.34 -3.07
CA GLN A 36 -14.09 -7.53 -2.45
C GLN A 36 -13.25 -7.17 -1.22
N THR A 37 -13.23 -8.08 -0.25
CA THR A 37 -12.46 -7.97 1.00
C THR A 37 -11.56 -9.19 1.12
N PHE A 38 -10.31 -8.98 1.55
CA PHE A 38 -9.28 -10.00 1.66
C PHE A 38 -8.62 -9.92 3.05
N GLY A 39 -8.55 -11.06 3.73
CA GLY A 39 -7.90 -11.19 5.03
C GLY A 39 -6.49 -11.79 4.97
N GLU A 40 -6.06 -12.36 6.09
CA GLU A 40 -4.75 -13.00 6.25
C GLU A 40 -4.55 -14.13 5.22
N GLY A 41 -3.52 -13.98 4.38
CA GLY A 41 -3.17 -14.97 3.35
C GLY A 41 -4.07 -14.95 2.11
N GLU A 42 -5.04 -14.05 2.03
CA GLU A 42 -5.96 -13.92 0.89
C GLU A 42 -5.51 -12.81 -0.06
N ALA A 43 -5.69 -13.05 -1.36
CA ALA A 43 -5.51 -12.07 -2.42
C ALA A 43 -6.27 -12.49 -3.69
N PRO A 44 -6.71 -11.54 -4.52
CA PRO A 44 -7.22 -11.84 -5.86
C PRO A 44 -6.09 -12.35 -6.77
N GLU A 45 -6.46 -12.94 -7.91
CA GLU A 45 -5.49 -13.43 -8.89
C GLU A 45 -4.58 -12.30 -9.37
N GLY A 46 -3.27 -12.56 -9.40
CA GLY A 46 -2.26 -11.56 -9.79
C GLY A 46 -1.85 -10.60 -8.66
N PHE A 47 -2.44 -10.70 -7.48
CA PHE A 47 -2.03 -9.96 -6.29
C PHE A 47 -1.31 -10.86 -5.31
N GLN A 48 -0.33 -10.31 -4.61
CA GLN A 48 0.29 -10.98 -3.47
C GLN A 48 -0.52 -10.71 -2.21
N ALA A 49 -0.71 -11.75 -1.39
CA ALA A 49 -1.27 -11.59 -0.06
C ALA A 49 -0.39 -10.63 0.76
N ALA A 50 -1.02 -9.63 1.34
CA ALA A 50 -0.39 -8.63 2.19
C ALA A 50 -1.17 -8.58 3.50
N PHE A 51 -0.47 -8.77 4.61
CA PHE A 51 -1.06 -8.76 5.94
C PHE A 51 0.02 -8.58 7.00
N SER A 52 -0.30 -7.84 8.05
CA SER A 52 0.42 -7.83 9.32
C SER A 52 -0.63 -7.84 10.43
N SER A 53 -0.41 -8.62 11.49
CA SER A 53 -1.28 -8.60 12.69
C SER A 53 -0.94 -7.48 13.66
N ASP A 54 0.26 -6.92 13.56
CA ASP A 54 0.88 -6.18 14.67
C ASP A 54 1.05 -4.68 14.37
N TYR A 55 1.25 -4.34 13.09
CA TYR A 55 1.51 -2.97 12.64
C TYR A 55 0.79 -2.71 11.31
N TYR A 56 0.67 -1.44 10.95
CA TYR A 56 0.10 -1.06 9.65
C TYR A 56 0.86 -1.73 8.51
N TYR A 57 0.18 -2.17 7.46
CA TYR A 57 0.81 -2.82 6.32
C TYR A 57 0.39 -2.17 5.00
N VAL A 58 1.27 -2.31 4.00
CA VAL A 58 1.01 -1.83 2.63
C VAL A 58 0.64 -3.03 1.78
N VAL A 59 -0.43 -2.93 0.99
CA VAL A 59 -0.78 -3.89 -0.06
C VAL A 59 0.03 -3.55 -1.32
N PRO A 60 1.04 -4.34 -1.72
CA PRO A 60 1.95 -3.97 -2.81
C PRO A 60 1.23 -3.85 -4.17
N GLY A 61 0.17 -4.64 -4.36
CA GLY A 61 -0.68 -4.55 -5.55
C GLY A 61 -1.49 -3.26 -5.66
N LYS A 62 -1.59 -2.46 -4.58
CA LYS A 62 -2.27 -1.14 -4.56
C LYS A 62 -1.29 0.03 -4.47
N CYS A 63 -0.04 -0.20 -4.06
CA CYS A 63 0.98 0.84 -3.98
C CYS A 63 1.47 1.24 -5.39
N THR A 64 1.36 2.53 -5.73
CA THR A 64 1.87 3.09 -7.00
C THR A 64 3.03 4.05 -6.77
N GLU A 65 3.65 4.05 -5.58
CA GLU A 65 4.67 5.03 -5.18
C GLU A 65 4.20 6.48 -5.32
N CYS A 66 2.88 6.69 -5.19
CA CYS A 66 2.20 7.96 -5.49
C CYS A 66 2.35 8.45 -6.94
N LYS A 67 2.92 7.67 -7.86
CA LYS A 67 3.01 8.03 -9.27
C LYS A 67 1.61 8.23 -9.86
N GLY A 68 1.47 9.33 -10.61
CA GLY A 68 0.20 9.82 -11.12
C GLY A 68 -0.56 10.75 -10.16
N PHE A 69 -0.07 10.94 -8.93
CA PHE A 69 -0.71 11.81 -7.91
C PHE A 69 0.27 12.86 -7.36
N TYR A 70 1.45 12.41 -6.93
CA TYR A 70 2.48 13.24 -6.30
C TYR A 70 3.88 12.85 -6.80
N ASP A 71 4.83 13.77 -6.66
CA ASP A 71 6.23 13.52 -7.07
C ASP A 71 6.95 12.59 -6.08
N GLU A 72 6.55 12.63 -4.80
CA GLU A 72 7.13 11.87 -3.69
C GLU A 72 6.05 11.04 -2.95
N PRO A 73 6.42 9.93 -2.28
CA PRO A 73 5.47 9.10 -1.54
C PRO A 73 4.99 9.78 -0.26
N GLN A 74 3.66 9.95 -0.12
CA GLN A 74 3.08 10.67 1.00
C GLN A 74 3.24 9.92 2.34
N CYS A 75 3.19 8.57 2.35
CA CYS A 75 3.40 7.77 3.57
C CYS A 75 4.76 8.05 4.24
N VAL A 76 5.79 8.33 3.43
CA VAL A 76 7.14 8.63 3.91
C VAL A 76 7.18 10.03 4.51
N GLY A 77 6.55 11.00 3.84
CA GLY A 77 6.53 12.39 4.30
C GLY A 77 5.79 12.62 5.62
N VAL A 78 4.82 11.76 5.97
CA VAL A 78 4.02 11.89 7.19
C VAL A 78 4.40 10.93 8.32
N CYS A 79 5.28 9.96 8.07
CA CYS A 79 5.67 8.99 9.09
C CYS A 79 6.58 9.63 10.15
N PRO A 80 6.20 9.67 11.44
CA PRO A 80 7.03 10.32 12.47
C PRO A 80 8.24 9.49 12.91
N VAL A 81 8.33 8.23 12.47
CA VAL A 81 9.37 7.26 12.85
C VAL A 81 10.03 6.61 11.63
N ASP A 82 9.84 7.18 10.44
CA ASP A 82 10.47 6.76 9.18
C ASP A 82 10.34 5.25 8.84
N CYS A 83 9.25 4.61 9.30
CA CYS A 83 9.04 3.17 9.13
C CYS A 83 8.42 2.77 7.77
N CYS A 84 7.99 3.73 6.92
CA CYS A 84 7.56 3.46 5.54
C CYS A 84 8.81 3.46 4.64
N VAL A 85 9.29 2.28 4.23
CA VAL A 85 10.55 2.12 3.50
C VAL A 85 10.34 1.41 2.15
N PRO A 86 11.23 1.59 1.16
CA PRO A 86 11.15 0.84 -0.09
C PRO A 86 11.16 -0.67 0.14
N ASP A 87 10.33 -1.39 -0.61
CA ASP A 87 10.31 -2.85 -0.63
C ASP A 87 11.02 -3.37 -1.88
N GLU A 88 12.23 -3.90 -1.67
CA GLU A 88 13.09 -4.45 -2.72
C GLU A 88 12.44 -5.66 -3.43
N ASN A 89 11.50 -6.36 -2.77
CA ASN A 89 10.82 -7.51 -3.36
C ASN A 89 9.78 -7.14 -4.41
N TYR A 90 9.36 -5.87 -4.48
CA TYR A 90 8.33 -5.38 -5.41
C TYR A 90 8.86 -4.19 -6.20
N THR A 91 9.89 -4.44 -6.99
CA THR A 91 10.46 -3.42 -7.86
C THR A 91 9.66 -3.36 -9.17
N GLU A 92 9.12 -2.17 -9.46
CA GLU A 92 8.33 -1.87 -10.64
C GLU A 92 8.90 -0.60 -11.30
N ASP A 93 8.78 -0.51 -12.62
CA ASP A 93 9.11 0.70 -13.35
C ASP A 93 7.92 1.68 -13.39
N GLU A 94 8.18 2.92 -13.80
CA GLU A 94 7.15 3.96 -13.82
C GLU A 94 5.95 3.61 -14.71
N ALA A 95 6.18 2.92 -15.83
CA ALA A 95 5.11 2.51 -16.73
C ALA A 95 4.18 1.49 -16.05
N ALA A 96 4.74 0.52 -15.33
CA ALA A 96 3.98 -0.45 -14.54
C ALA A 96 3.17 0.24 -13.42
N LEU A 97 3.76 1.21 -12.71
CA LEU A 97 3.06 1.96 -11.65
C LEU A 97 1.88 2.77 -12.19
N LEU A 98 2.05 3.44 -13.33
CA LEU A 98 0.98 4.19 -13.98
C LEU A 98 -0.12 3.25 -14.50
N SER A 99 0.25 2.11 -15.09
CA SER A 99 -0.73 1.09 -15.51
C SER A 99 -1.50 0.52 -14.32
N LYS A 100 -0.85 0.29 -13.18
CA LYS A 100 -1.49 -0.16 -11.94
C LYS A 100 -2.46 0.91 -11.43
N LYS A 101 -2.05 2.17 -11.40
CA LYS A 101 -2.92 3.30 -11.03
C LYS A 101 -4.20 3.30 -11.86
N ASP A 102 -4.08 3.16 -13.19
CA ASP A 102 -5.25 3.19 -14.07
C ASP A 102 -6.16 1.97 -13.89
N TYR A 103 -5.58 0.81 -13.56
CA TYR A 103 -6.36 -0.38 -13.16
C TYR A 103 -7.14 -0.13 -11.87
N LEU A 104 -6.50 0.42 -10.82
CA LEU A 104 -7.15 0.71 -9.53
C LEU A 104 -8.32 1.68 -9.72
N ASP A 105 -8.17 2.72 -10.54
CA ASP A 105 -9.26 3.64 -10.87
C ASP A 105 -10.45 2.95 -11.56
N GLN A 106 -10.22 1.89 -12.33
CA GLN A 106 -11.28 1.14 -13.02
C GLN A 106 -12.04 0.20 -12.09
N VAL A 107 -11.34 -0.45 -11.16
CA VAL A 107 -11.95 -1.47 -10.29
C VAL A 107 -12.53 -0.89 -8.99
N GLY A 108 -12.21 0.37 -8.69
CA GLY A 108 -12.50 0.96 -7.39
C GLY A 108 -11.35 0.64 -6.44
N ARG A 109 -10.55 1.66 -6.15
CA ARG A 109 -9.47 1.57 -5.15
C ARG A 109 -10.08 1.39 -3.76
#